data_AF-A0A179BPP4-F1
#
_entry.id   AF-A0A179BPP4-F1
#
_cell.length_a   1.000
_cell.length_b   1.000
_cell.length_c   1.000
_cell.angle_alpha   90.00
_cell.angle_beta   90.00
_cell.angle_gamma   90.00
#
_symmetry.space_group_name_H-M   'P 1'
#
loop_
_entity.id
_entity.type
_entity.pdbx_description
1 polymer ?
#
loop_
_entity_poly.entity_id
_entity_poly.type
_entity_poly.pdbx_seq_one_letter_code
_entity_poly.pdbx_strand_id
1 'polypeptide(L)'
;MAGADLDPHGWLLPRAAGKQAIEQNMCGPCHSRREAIGPDTTLPGEVFGDHYKLSYLTDGGYFADGQQDGESYVFGSFSNR
;
A
#
# COMPACT_ATOMS: atom_id res chain seq x y z
N MET A 1 -14.49 7.11 16.72
CA MET A 1 -14.77 7.82 15.44
C MET A 1 -13.83 9.03 15.37
N ALA A 2 -12.60 8.87 14.91
CA ALA A 2 -11.69 10.00 14.74
C ALA A 2 -11.99 10.64 13.38
N GLY A 3 -12.59 11.85 13.38
CA GLY A 3 -12.86 12.59 12.14
C GLY A 3 -11.56 12.83 11.38
N ALA A 4 -11.54 12.57 10.09
CA ALA A 4 -10.42 12.91 9.22
C ALA A 4 -10.15 14.42 9.31
N ASP A 5 -8.93 14.81 9.66
CA ASP A 5 -8.52 16.20 9.49
C ASP A 5 -8.43 16.42 7.98
N LEU A 6 -9.20 17.36 7.44
CA LEU A 6 -9.21 17.67 6.01
C LEU A 6 -8.53 19.02 5.79
N ASP A 7 -7.77 19.15 4.71
CA ASP A 7 -7.21 20.43 4.30
C ASP A 7 -8.30 21.34 3.71
N PRO A 8 -8.02 22.62 3.42
CA PRO A 8 -9.01 23.54 2.85
C PRO A 8 -9.61 23.11 1.50
N HIS A 9 -9.00 22.12 0.85
CA HIS A 9 -9.42 21.56 -0.42
C HIS A 9 -10.10 20.18 -0.26
N GLY A 10 -10.30 19.71 0.98
CA GLY A 10 -10.97 18.46 1.30
C GLY A 10 -10.07 17.22 1.23
N TRP A 11 -8.75 17.38 1.16
CA TRP A 11 -7.82 16.26 1.18
C TRP A 11 -7.51 15.84 2.61
N LEU A 12 -7.30 14.54 2.82
CA LEU A 12 -6.88 13.99 4.09
C LEU A 12 -5.56 14.64 4.54
N LEU A 13 -5.61 15.39 5.64
CA LEU A 13 -4.43 15.83 6.36
C LEU A 13 -3.85 14.61 7.07
N PRO A 14 -2.61 14.26 6.76
CA PRO A 14 -2.01 13.07 7.31
C PRO A 14 -1.74 13.24 8.80
N ARG A 15 -2.37 12.39 9.62
CA ARG A 15 -2.01 12.27 11.02
C ARG A 15 -0.64 11.60 11.14
N ALA A 16 0.38 12.44 11.31
CA ALA A 16 1.64 12.16 12.01
C ALA A 16 2.59 11.04 11.52
N ALA A 17 2.41 10.47 10.32
CA ALA A 17 3.48 9.70 9.65
C ALA A 17 3.93 10.45 8.39
N GLY A 18 5.24 10.51 8.15
CA GLY A 18 5.83 11.33 7.08
C GLY A 18 5.20 11.09 5.70
N LYS A 19 5.38 12.05 4.77
CA LYS A 19 4.79 12.06 3.41
C LYS A 19 4.68 10.69 2.75
N GLN A 20 5.73 9.89 2.89
CA GLN A 20 5.82 8.53 2.38
C GLN A 20 4.71 7.61 2.88
N ALA A 21 4.47 7.48 4.19
CA ALA A 21 3.48 6.52 4.72
C ALA A 21 2.06 6.78 4.22
N ILE A 22 1.73 8.03 3.94
CA ILE A 22 0.44 8.45 3.38
C ILE A 22 0.33 7.97 1.94
N GLU A 23 1.35 8.23 1.13
CA GLU A 23 1.40 7.81 -0.27
C GLU A 23 1.32 6.28 -0.37
N GLN A 24 1.94 5.57 0.57
CA GLN A 24 1.83 4.12 0.70
C GLN A 24 0.39 3.66 0.99
N ASN A 25 -0.27 4.30 1.96
CA ASN A 25 -1.66 3.98 2.32
C ASN A 25 -2.66 4.32 1.20
N MET A 26 -2.38 5.35 0.39
CA MET A 26 -3.25 5.77 -0.71
C MET A 26 -3.08 4.92 -1.97
N CYS A 27 -1.84 4.54 -2.31
CA CYS A 27 -1.53 3.87 -3.58
C CYS A 27 -1.34 2.35 -3.44
N GLY A 28 -0.93 1.87 -2.27
CA GLY A 28 -0.68 0.45 -1.97
C GLY A 28 -1.89 -0.46 -2.20
N PRO A 29 -3.13 -0.08 -1.85
CA PRO A 29 -4.33 -0.86 -2.14
C PRO A 29 -4.62 -1.11 -3.62
N CYS A 30 -3.92 -0.51 -4.57
CA CYS A 30 -4.10 -0.81 -6.01
C CYS A 30 -2.79 -1.26 -6.65
N HIS A 31 -1.68 -0.58 -6.35
CA HIS A 31 -0.37 -0.82 -6.96
C HIS A 31 0.54 -1.72 -6.11
N SER A 32 -0.04 -2.78 -5.53
CA SER A 32 0.72 -3.82 -4.85
C SER A 32 0.15 -5.20 -5.12
N ARG A 33 1.06 -6.18 -5.23
CA ARG A 33 0.70 -7.59 -5.13
C ARG A 33 0.39 -7.89 -3.67
N ARG A 34 -0.89 -8.03 -3.38
CA ARG A 34 -1.43 -8.13 -2.02
C ARG A 34 -2.53 -9.17 -1.98
N GLU A 35 -2.77 -9.67 -0.79
CA GLU A 35 -3.91 -10.50 -0.46
C GLU A 35 -4.78 -9.74 0.55
N ALA A 36 -6.09 -9.68 0.31
CA ALA A 36 -7.02 -9.04 1.24
C ALA A 36 -7.19 -9.92 2.48
N ILE A 37 -7.04 -9.35 3.67
CA ILE A 37 -7.27 -10.04 4.95
C ILE A 37 -8.78 -10.11 5.26
N GLY A 38 -9.57 -9.20 4.67
CA GLY A 38 -11.01 -9.08 4.82
C GLY A 38 -11.68 -8.55 3.54
N PRO A 39 -12.76 -7.75 3.65
CA PRO A 39 -13.39 -7.12 2.48
C PRO A 39 -12.37 -6.34 1.65
N ASP A 40 -12.36 -6.55 0.33
CA ASP A 40 -11.43 -5.89 -0.60
C ASP A 40 -11.90 -4.47 -0.96
N THR A 41 -12.20 -3.69 0.07
CA THR A 41 -12.61 -2.29 -0.03
C THR A 41 -12.09 -1.55 1.20
N THR A 42 -11.12 -0.67 1.02
CA THR A 42 -10.60 0.21 2.07
C THR A 42 -11.02 1.64 1.83
N LEU A 43 -11.27 2.39 2.90
CA LEU A 43 -11.45 3.83 2.77
C LEU A 43 -10.09 4.47 2.43
N PRO A 44 -10.06 5.52 1.58
CA PRO A 44 -8.82 6.22 1.28
C PRO A 44 -8.11 6.69 2.55
N GLY A 45 -6.82 6.41 2.66
CA GLY A 45 -5.97 6.84 3.77
C GLY A 45 -6.02 5.95 5.02
N GLU A 46 -6.82 4.88 5.02
CA GLU A 46 -6.70 3.83 6.03
C GLU A 46 -5.33 3.14 5.94
N VAL A 47 -4.88 2.57 7.06
CA VAL A 47 -3.57 1.94 7.14
C VAL A 47 -3.56 0.70 6.27
N PHE A 48 -2.77 0.71 5.20
CA PHE A 48 -2.75 -0.35 4.20
C PHE A 48 -2.50 -1.74 4.81
N GLY A 49 -1.58 -1.83 5.78
CA GLY A 49 -1.22 -3.08 6.46
C GLY A 49 -2.31 -3.69 7.34
N ASP A 50 -3.37 -2.95 7.67
CA ASP A 50 -4.49 -3.47 8.47
C ASP A 50 -5.49 -4.26 7.61
N HIS A 51 -5.50 -4.02 6.29
CA HIS A 51 -6.46 -4.62 5.37
C HIS A 51 -5.82 -5.60 4.40
N TYR A 52 -4.52 -5.44 4.14
CA TYR A 52 -3.81 -6.17 3.10
C TYR A 52 -2.50 -6.76 3.61
N LYS A 53 -2.27 -8.02 3.22
CA LYS A 53 -0.98 -8.67 3.38
C LYS A 53 -0.20 -8.56 2.08
N LEU A 54 0.98 -7.95 2.13
CA LEU A 54 1.88 -7.92 0.98
C LEU A 54 2.36 -9.33 0.64
N SER A 55 2.31 -9.66 -0.65
CA SER A 55 3.02 -10.83 -1.18
C SER A 55 4.50 -10.48 -1.26
N TYR A 56 5.32 -11.18 -0.46
CA TYR A 56 6.78 -11.01 -0.45
C TYR A 56 7.44 -11.79 -1.59
N LEU A 57 8.78 -11.71 -1.66
CA LEU A 57 9.61 -12.52 -2.55
C LEU A 57 9.31 -14.01 -2.36
N THR A 58 8.55 -14.60 -3.29
CA THR A 58 8.30 -16.05 -3.34
C THR A 58 8.90 -16.62 -4.61
N ASP A 59 9.34 -17.87 -4.53
CA ASP A 59 9.84 -18.61 -5.68
C ASP A 59 8.77 -18.67 -6.78
N GLY A 60 9.16 -18.42 -8.04
CA GLY A 60 8.23 -18.27 -9.17
C GLY A 60 7.56 -16.88 -9.32
N GLY A 61 7.92 -15.89 -8.49
CA GLY A 61 7.48 -14.49 -8.64
C GLY A 61 8.51 -13.58 -9.31
N TYR A 62 9.68 -14.10 -9.66
CA TYR A 62 10.82 -13.37 -10.22
C TYR A 62 11.51 -14.21 -11.30
N PHE A 63 11.97 -13.55 -12.35
CA PHE A 63 12.89 -14.11 -13.32
C PHE A 63 14.27 -14.34 -12.69
N ALA A 64 15.06 -15.20 -13.32
CA ALA A 64 16.41 -15.55 -12.84
C ALA A 64 17.38 -14.34 -12.78
N ASP A 65 17.08 -13.26 -13.50
CA ASP A 65 17.84 -12.01 -13.48
C ASP A 65 17.37 -11.03 -12.38
N GLY A 66 16.41 -11.43 -11.54
CA GLY A 66 15.88 -10.64 -10.44
C GLY A 66 14.79 -9.65 -10.86
N GLN A 67 14.39 -9.62 -12.12
CA GLN A 67 13.20 -8.89 -12.52
C GLN A 67 11.95 -9.58 -11.98
N GLN A 68 10.95 -8.80 -11.58
CA GLN A 68 9.70 -9.36 -11.11
C GLN A 68 8.92 -9.98 -12.27
N ASP A 69 8.42 -11.19 -12.08
CA ASP A 69 7.55 -11.87 -13.04
C ASP A 69 6.10 -11.44 -12.78
N GLY A 70 5.68 -10.36 -13.44
CA GLY A 70 4.36 -9.72 -13.26
C GLY A 70 4.35 -8.21 -13.54
N GLU A 71 3.29 -7.52 -13.07
CA GLU A 71 3.08 -6.08 -13.34
C GLU A 71 4.20 -5.19 -12.78
N SER A 72 4.65 -4.28 -13.64
CA SER A 72 5.60 -3.23 -13.33
C SER A 72 5.13 -2.41 -12.12
N TYR A 73 6.02 -2.27 -11.12
CA TYR A 73 5.81 -1.54 -9.86
C TYR A 73 4.99 -2.31 -8.80
N VAL A 74 5.63 -3.27 -8.12
CA VAL A 74 5.09 -3.81 -6.86
C VAL A 74 5.66 -3.02 -5.69
N PHE A 75 4.77 -2.32 -5.01
CA PHE A 75 5.04 -1.56 -3.79
C PHE A 75 5.90 -2.30 -2.74
N GLY A 76 5.76 -3.63 -2.65
CA GLY A 76 6.57 -4.48 -1.77
C GLY A 76 8.08 -4.41 -2.06
N SER A 77 8.50 -4.10 -3.28
CA SER A 77 9.91 -4.01 -3.69
C SER A 77 10.62 -2.75 -3.16
N PHE A 78 9.88 -1.73 -2.73
CA PHE A 78 10.40 -0.47 -2.16
C PHE A 78 10.13 -0.33 -0.66
N SER A 79 9.48 -1.34 -0.07
CA SER A 79 9.15 -1.38 1.34
C SER A 79 10.29 -2.06 2.08
N ASN A 80 11.13 -1.27 2.77
CA ASN A 80 12.12 -1.85 3.66
C ASN A 80 11.41 -2.41 4.90
N ARG A 81 11.88 -3.56 5.37
CA ARG A 81 11.35 -4.24 6.55
C ARG A 81 11.60 -3.45 7.83
#